data_AF-A0A2J6HN83-F1
#
_entry.id   AF-A0A2J6HN83-F1
#
_cell.length_a   1.000
_cell.length_b   1.000
_cell.length_c   1.000
_cell.angle_alpha   90.00
_cell.angle_beta   90.00
_cell.angle_gamma   90.00
#
_symmetry.space_group_name_H-M   'P 1'
#
loop_
_entity.id
_entity.type
_entity.pdbx_description
1 polymer ?
#
loop_
_entity_poly.entity_id
_entity_poly.type
_entity_poly.pdbx_seq_one_letter_code
_entity_poly.pdbx_strand_id
1 'polypeptide(L)'
;MERHVIFVVEKNDGSRGLVLLSSEIGDYSIRNNPSIEIEEGERLEFYCPVCHGKLSVQHHPNLVRVLMKEKSGNECEVYFSRIVGQKSTYLIKQDGKIEPFGYDSSEYFDALM
;
A
#
# COMPACT_ATOMS: atom_id res chain seq x y z
N MET A 1 15.96 -8.33 11.12
CA MET A 1 14.79 -9.19 10.87
C MET A 1 13.89 -8.44 9.92
N GLU A 2 13.74 -8.95 8.71
CA GLU A 2 12.82 -8.43 7.70
C GLU A 2 11.37 -8.64 8.20
N ARG A 3 10.59 -7.57 8.23
CA ARG A 3 9.20 -7.60 8.71
C ARG A 3 8.28 -7.36 7.54
N HIS A 4 7.24 -8.16 7.44
CA HIS A 4 6.27 -8.07 6.36
C HIS A 4 4.89 -7.80 6.92
N VAL A 5 4.09 -7.06 6.16
CA VAL A 5 2.66 -6.85 6.37
C VAL A 5 1.91 -7.67 5.32
N ILE A 6 0.89 -8.39 5.75
CA ILE A 6 0.11 -9.29 4.89
C ILE A 6 -1.19 -8.59 4.50
N PHE A 7 -1.54 -8.67 3.22
CA PHE A 7 -2.81 -8.19 2.68
C PHE A 7 -3.50 -9.28 1.87
N VAL A 8 -4.83 -9.25 1.85
CA VAL A 8 -5.60 -9.94 0.82
C VAL A 8 -5.70 -9.00 -0.38
N VAL A 9 -5.41 -9.51 -1.57
CA VAL A 9 -5.58 -8.78 -2.82
C VAL A 9 -6.60 -9.48 -3.72
N GLU A 10 -7.28 -8.69 -4.54
CA GLU A 10 -8.18 -9.15 -5.60
C GLU A 10 -7.78 -8.50 -6.92
N LYS A 11 -7.68 -9.32 -7.97
CA LYS A 11 -7.45 -8.90 -9.35
C LYS A 11 -8.77 -8.52 -10.04
N ASN A 12 -8.68 -7.89 -11.21
CA ASN A 12 -9.85 -7.50 -11.99
C ASN A 12 -10.70 -8.70 -12.47
N ASP A 13 -10.07 -9.87 -12.65
CA ASP A 13 -10.74 -11.13 -12.99
C ASP A 13 -11.45 -11.79 -11.79
N GLY A 14 -11.36 -11.18 -10.60
CA GLY A 14 -11.94 -11.67 -9.35
C GLY A 14 -11.10 -12.70 -8.61
N SER A 15 -9.94 -13.09 -9.14
CA SER A 15 -9.02 -13.98 -8.43
C SER A 15 -8.43 -13.28 -7.20
N ARG A 16 -8.26 -14.04 -6.12
CA ARG A 16 -7.78 -13.52 -4.83
C ARG A 16 -6.56 -14.26 -4.35
N GLY A 17 -5.71 -13.54 -3.61
CA GLY A 17 -4.52 -14.12 -3.02
C GLY A 17 -4.00 -13.30 -1.84
N LEU A 18 -2.91 -13.79 -1.26
CA LEU A 18 -2.19 -13.07 -0.21
C LEU A 18 -0.91 -12.48 -0.79
N VAL A 19 -0.64 -11.23 -0.43
CA VAL A 19 0.63 -10.56 -0.68
C VAL A 19 1.26 -10.16 0.65
N LEU A 20 2.57 -10.23 0.70
CA LEU A 20 3.41 -9.79 1.79
C LEU A 20 4.26 -8.65 1.25
N LEU A 21 4.09 -7.47 1.85
CA LEU A 21 4.88 -6.28 1.56
C LEU A 21 5.85 -6.03 2.70
N SER A 22 7.03 -5.50 2.42
CA SER A 22 7.95 -5.03 3.46
C SER A 22 7.28 -3.96 4.32
N SER A 23 7.52 -4.00 5.63
CA SER A 23 7.08 -2.92 6.52
C SER A 23 8.03 -1.72 6.52
N GLU A 24 9.14 -1.80 5.78
CA GLU A 24 10.10 -0.72 5.61
C GLU A 24 9.60 0.24 4.52
N ILE A 25 9.38 1.51 4.88
CA ILE A 25 8.85 2.50 3.94
C ILE A 25 9.86 2.75 2.82
N GLY A 26 9.41 2.68 1.57
CA GLY A 26 10.26 2.80 0.39
C GLY A 26 10.87 1.48 -0.10
N ASP A 27 10.65 0.38 0.62
CA ASP A 27 10.90 -0.97 0.12
C ASP A 27 9.65 -1.51 -0.58
N TYR A 28 9.80 -1.77 -1.88
CA TYR A 28 8.74 -2.20 -2.77
C TYR A 28 8.84 -3.69 -3.12
N SER A 29 9.57 -4.47 -2.34
CA SER A 29 9.61 -5.92 -2.49
C SER A 29 8.24 -6.53 -2.22
N ILE A 30 7.78 -7.35 -3.16
CA ILE A 30 6.51 -8.05 -3.09
C ILE A 30 6.80 -9.55 -3.02
N ARG A 31 6.14 -10.24 -2.09
CA ARG A 31 6.06 -11.70 -2.08
C ARG A 31 4.60 -12.11 -2.12
N ASN A 32 4.23 -13.01 -3.00
CA ASN A 32 2.86 -13.49 -3.16
C ASN A 32 2.81 -15.02 -3.10
N ASN A 33 1.62 -15.55 -2.78
CA ASN A 33 1.38 -16.97 -2.91
C ASN A 33 1.48 -17.38 -4.40
N PRO A 34 2.14 -18.51 -4.76
CA PRO A 34 2.15 -19.02 -6.12
C PRO A 34 0.77 -19.23 -6.77
N SER A 35 -0.30 -19.30 -5.97
CA SER A 35 -1.68 -19.42 -6.44
C SER A 35 -2.23 -18.15 -7.10
N ILE A 36 -1.52 -17.02 -7.02
CA ILE A 36 -1.89 -15.77 -7.71
C ILE A 36 -0.70 -15.27 -8.52
N GLU A 37 -0.92 -15.08 -9.81
CA GLU A 37 0.05 -14.43 -10.70
C GLU A 37 -0.30 -12.95 -10.78
N ILE A 38 0.68 -12.10 -10.45
CA ILE A 38 0.53 -10.65 -10.39
C ILE A 38 1.42 -10.07 -11.50
N GLU A 39 0.81 -9.27 -12.37
CA GLU A 39 1.49 -8.70 -13.55
C GLU A 39 1.83 -7.23 -13.34
N GLU A 40 2.92 -6.77 -13.96
CA GLU A 40 3.32 -5.37 -13.95
C GLU A 40 2.23 -4.48 -14.55
N GLY A 41 1.93 -3.36 -13.88
CA GLY A 41 0.85 -2.45 -14.29
C GLY A 41 -0.55 -2.89 -13.87
N GLU A 42 -0.69 -4.08 -13.28
CA GLU A 42 -1.99 -4.54 -12.78
C GLU A 42 -2.44 -3.69 -11.58
N ARG A 43 -3.74 -3.34 -11.56
CA ARG A 43 -4.38 -2.67 -10.43
C ARG A 43 -5.01 -3.70 -9.52
N LEU A 44 -4.59 -3.74 -8.27
CA LEU A 44 -5.12 -4.65 -7.26
C LEU A 44 -6.06 -3.93 -6.29
N GLU A 45 -7.11 -4.63 -5.85
CA GLU A 45 -7.90 -4.19 -4.69
C GLU A 45 -7.32 -4.80 -3.42
N PHE A 46 -7.01 -3.95 -2.43
CA PHE A 46 -6.43 -4.37 -1.16
C PHE A 46 -7.50 -4.47 -0.06
N TYR A 47 -7.41 -5.53 0.72
CA TYR A 47 -8.31 -5.81 1.84
C TYR A 47 -7.53 -6.20 3.10
N CYS A 48 -8.07 -5.81 4.26
CA CYS A 48 -7.58 -6.27 5.55
C CYS A 48 -7.80 -7.79 5.69
N PRO A 49 -6.77 -8.59 6.01
CA PRO A 49 -6.91 -10.05 6.12
C PRO A 49 -7.75 -10.50 7.33
N VAL A 50 -7.99 -9.61 8.31
CA VAL A 50 -8.72 -9.92 9.54
C VAL A 50 -10.21 -9.60 9.42
N CYS A 51 -10.55 -8.41 8.91
CA CYS A 51 -11.95 -7.96 8.82
C CYS A 51 -12.50 -7.91 7.40
N HIS A 52 -11.67 -8.17 6.38
CA HIS A 52 -12.03 -8.09 4.97
C HIS A 52 -12.55 -6.72 4.50
N GLY A 53 -12.32 -5.67 5.29
CA GLY A 53 -12.60 -4.30 4.88
C GLY A 53 -11.68 -3.87 3.73
N LYS A 54 -12.25 -3.15 2.76
CA LYS A 54 -11.49 -2.51 1.68
C LYS A 54 -10.56 -1.44 2.25
N LEU A 55 -9.32 -1.42 1.77
CA LEU A 55 -8.30 -0.44 2.17
C LEU A 55 -8.13 0.68 1.13
N SER A 56 -9.00 0.72 0.11
CA SER A 56 -9.02 1.75 -0.93
C SER A 56 -9.45 3.11 -0.39
N VAL A 57 -8.85 4.19 -0.91
CA VAL A 57 -9.22 5.57 -0.57
C VAL A 57 -10.25 6.10 -1.57
N GLN A 58 -11.34 6.71 -1.09
CA GLN A 58 -12.41 7.21 -1.98
C GLN A 58 -11.95 8.33 -2.91
N HIS A 59 -11.17 9.29 -2.40
CA HIS A 59 -10.70 10.45 -3.18
C HIS A 59 -9.44 10.18 -4.00
N HIS A 60 -8.72 9.09 -3.71
CA HIS A 60 -7.52 8.67 -4.43
C HIS A 60 -7.66 7.22 -4.87
N PRO A 61 -8.33 6.97 -6.02
CA PRO A 61 -8.66 5.62 -6.45
C PRO A 61 -7.45 4.81 -6.87
N ASN A 62 -6.21 5.29 -6.82
CA ASN A 62 -5.02 4.44 -7.03
C ASN A 62 -4.27 4.16 -5.73
N LEU A 63 -4.70 4.74 -4.61
CA LEU A 63 -4.04 4.59 -3.33
C LEU A 63 -4.78 3.64 -2.39
N VAL A 64 -3.99 2.90 -1.64
CA VAL A 64 -4.38 2.14 -0.44
C VAL A 64 -3.98 2.96 0.76
N ARG A 65 -4.80 2.97 1.83
CA ARG A 65 -4.46 3.59 3.12
C ARG A 65 -4.39 2.55 4.21
N VAL A 66 -3.32 2.60 4.99
CA VAL A 66 -3.16 1.82 6.23
C VAL A 66 -2.72 2.73 7.37
N LEU A 67 -3.03 2.33 8.60
CA LEU A 67 -2.55 3.00 9.81
C LEU A 67 -1.27 2.30 10.29
N MET A 68 -0.22 3.08 10.55
CA MET A 68 1.04 2.61 11.10
C MET A 68 1.28 3.24 12.45
N LYS A 69 1.73 2.43 13.42
CA LYS A 69 2.20 2.90 14.72
C LYS A 69 3.71 2.94 14.74
N GLU A 70 4.28 4.12 14.98
CA GLU A 70 5.71 4.31 15.10
C GLU A 70 6.24 3.79 16.43
N LYS A 71 7.57 3.64 16.54
CA LYS A 71 8.23 3.20 17.79
C LYS A 71 7.97 4.14 18.97
N SER A 72 7.76 5.43 18.70
CA SER A 72 7.38 6.43 19.73
C SER A 72 5.97 6.23 20.27
N GLY A 73 5.15 5.40 19.61
CA GLY A 73 3.73 5.20 19.92
C GLY A 73 2.80 6.12 19.13
N ASN A 74 3.33 7.08 18.37
CA ASN A 74 2.53 7.94 17.50
C ASN A 74 1.94 7.14 16.34
N GLU A 75 0.72 7.49 15.95
CA GLU A 75 0.05 6.93 14.77
C GLU A 75 0.27 7.82 13.56
N CYS A 76 0.45 7.21 12.40
CA CYS A 76 0.60 7.88 11.13
C CYS A 76 -0.15 7.09 10.05
N GLU A 77 -0.49 7.76 8.96
CA GLU A 77 -1.12 7.11 7.82
C GLU A 77 -0.07 6.80 6.76
N VAL A 78 -0.17 5.64 6.15
CA VAL A 78 0.65 5.25 5.01
C VAL A 78 -0.26 5.05 3.82
N TYR A 79 0.01 5.82 2.76
CA TYR A 79 -0.66 5.68 1.48
C TYR A 79 0.33 5.06 0.50
N PHE A 80 -0.09 4.08 -0.28
CA PHE A 80 0.76 3.50 -1.32
C PHE A 80 -0.04 3.13 -2.57
N SER A 81 0.63 3.13 -3.72
CA SER A 81 -0.01 2.77 -4.99
C SER A 81 -0.44 1.30 -4.98
N ARG A 82 -1.64 1.05 -5.50
CA ARG A 82 -2.19 -0.29 -5.73
C ARG A 82 -1.91 -0.83 -7.13
N ILE A 83 -1.17 -0.06 -7.93
CA ILE A 83 -0.72 -0.46 -9.27
C ILE A 83 0.64 -1.13 -9.12
N VAL A 84 0.72 -2.39 -9.52
CA VAL A 84 1.96 -3.18 -9.49
C VAL A 84 3.02 -2.47 -10.32
N GLY A 85 4.21 -2.30 -9.75
CA GLY A 85 5.30 -1.57 -10.37
C GLY A 85 5.41 -0.10 -9.99
N GLN A 86 4.31 0.55 -9.62
CA GLN A 86 4.33 1.95 -9.20
C GLN A 86 4.92 2.10 -7.79
N LYS A 87 6.07 2.74 -7.72
CA LYS A 87 6.81 2.97 -6.48
C LYS A 87 6.46 4.35 -5.92
N SER A 88 5.25 4.46 -5.38
CA SER A 88 4.77 5.65 -4.68
C SER A 88 4.26 5.26 -3.30
N THR A 89 4.90 5.79 -2.25
CA THR A 89 4.43 5.68 -0.87
C THR A 89 4.46 7.07 -0.23
N TYR A 90 3.47 7.39 0.60
CA TYR A 90 3.35 8.65 1.30
C TYR A 90 3.09 8.37 2.78
N LEU A 91 3.96 8.90 3.64
CA LEU A 91 3.79 8.86 5.07
C LEU A 91 3.18 10.19 5.52
N ILE A 92 1.97 10.15 6.06
CA ILE A 92 1.26 11.34 6.56
C ILE A 92 1.30 11.34 8.08
N LYS A 93 1.98 12.33 8.64
CA LYS A 93 2.12 12.55 10.08
C LYS A 93 0.88 13.23 10.66
N GLN A 94 0.71 13.18 11.98
CA GLN A 94 -0.44 13.77 12.68
C GLN A 94 -0.52 15.30 12.53
N ASP A 95 0.61 15.97 12.31
CA ASP A 95 0.70 17.41 12.06
C ASP A 95 0.41 17.78 10.60
N GLY A 96 0.02 16.82 9.76
CA GLY A 96 -0.28 17.01 8.34
C GLY A 96 0.95 16.98 7.44
N LYS A 97 2.17 16.80 7.97
CA LYS A 97 3.37 16.70 7.14
C LYS A 97 3.31 15.41 6.30
N ILE A 98 3.53 15.56 5.00
CA ILE A 98 3.59 14.46 4.02
C ILE A 98 5.06 14.21 3.66
N GLU A 99 5.49 12.96 3.80
CA GLU A 99 6.81 12.50 3.39
C GLU A 99 6.66 11.50 2.23
N PRO A 100 7.04 11.87 0.99
CA PRO A 100 6.96 10.99 -0.17
C PRO A 100 8.17 10.06 -0.29
N PHE A 101 7.95 8.85 -0.80
CA PHE A 101 8.98 7.83 -1.03
C PHE A 101 8.78 7.13 -2.37
N GLY A 102 9.88 6.77 -3.03
CA GLY A 102 9.90 6.07 -4.32
C GLY A 102 9.89 7.02 -5.52
N TYR A 103 10.21 6.47 -6.69
CA TYR A 103 10.45 7.25 -7.91
C TYR A 103 9.17 7.87 -8.49
N ASP A 104 8.03 7.20 -8.30
CA ASP A 104 6.73 7.63 -8.81
C ASP A 104 5.97 8.47 -7.77
N SER A 105 6.66 8.97 -6.73
CA SER A 105 6.02 9.70 -5.64
C SER A 105 5.56 11.12 -6.00
N SER A 106 5.95 11.64 -7.16
CA SER A 106 5.39 12.89 -7.68
C SER A 106 3.96 12.72 -8.22
N GLU A 107 3.57 11.50 -8.63
CA GLU A 107 2.31 11.24 -9.34
C GLU A 107 1.05 11.62 -8.55
N TYR A 108 1.09 11.50 -7.22
CA TYR A 108 -0.05 11.76 -6.35
C TYR A 108 0.23 12.83 -5.30
N PHE A 109 1.42 13.44 -5.30
CA PHE A 109 1.83 14.38 -4.24
C PHE A 109 0.91 15.60 -4.18
N ASP A 110 0.65 16.26 -5.31
CA ASP A 110 -0.22 17.44 -5.38
C ASP A 110 -1.66 17.13 -4.98
N ALA A 111 -2.13 15.90 -5.21
CA ALA A 111 -3.47 15.49 -4.86
C ALA A 111 -3.64 15.22 -3.36
N LEU A 112 -2.55 14.96 -2.64
CA LEU A 112 -2.55 14.68 -1.21
C LEU A 112 -2.32 15.94 -0.35
N MET A 113 -1.92 17.06 -0.94
CA MET A 113 -1.72 18.36 -0.27
C MET A 113 -3.00 19.12 0.02
#